data_AF-A0A1V0TM90-F1
#
_entry.id   AF-A0A1V0TM90-F1
#
_cell.length_a   1.000
_cell.length_b   1.000
_cell.length_c   1.000
_cell.angle_alpha   90.00
_cell.angle_beta   90.00
_cell.angle_gamma   90.00
#
_symmetry.space_group_name_H-M   'P 1'
#
loop_
_entity.id
_entity.type
_entity.pdbx_description
1 polymer ?
#
loop_
_entity_poly.entity_id
_entity_poly.type
_entity_poly.pdbx_seq_one_letter_code
_entity_poly.pdbx_strand_id
1 'polypeptide(L)' 'MGGYAESVRERVRAARAAVATAASVDDAYALAVAQDELDDALRIAHNIGIDPGPDPDADRGSGPGSQSGAPA' A
#
# COMPACT_ATOMS: atom_id res chain seq x y z
N MET A 1 -17.31 -2.00 17.61
CA MET A 1 -16.48 -3.19 17.36
C MET A 1 -16.56 -3.47 15.88
N GLY A 2 -15.50 -3.10 15.16
CA GLY A 2 -15.38 -3.43 13.75
C GLY A 2 -15.30 -4.92 13.54
N GLY A 3 -16.14 -5.44 12.65
CA GLY A 3 -16.08 -6.85 12.27
C GLY A 3 -14.78 -7.19 11.55
N TYR A 4 -14.68 -8.43 11.08
CA TYR A 4 -13.54 -8.95 10.33
C TYR A 4 -13.04 -7.99 9.23
N ALA A 5 -13.95 -7.32 8.52
CA ALA A 5 -13.58 -6.37 7.46
C ALA A 5 -12.82 -5.15 7.96
N GLU A 6 -13.16 -4.63 9.14
CA GLU A 6 -12.42 -3.52 9.74
C GLU A 6 -11.04 -3.98 10.22
N SER A 7 -10.93 -5.18 10.80
CA SER A 7 -9.64 -5.74 11.20
C SER A 7 -8.66 -5.92 10.03
N VAL A 8 -9.16 -6.33 8.87
CA VAL A 8 -8.34 -6.45 7.65
C VAL A 8 -7.85 -5.08 7.18
N ARG A 9 -8.72 -4.06 7.17
CA ARG A 9 -8.31 -2.69 6.82
C ARG A 9 -7.30 -2.11 7.79
N GLU A 10 -7.48 -2.34 9.09
CA GLU A 10 -6.52 -1.92 10.11
C GLU A 10 -5.16 -2.61 9.94
N ARG A 11 -5.14 -3.90 9.55
CA ARG A 11 -3.88 -4.60 9.23
C ARG A 11 -3.15 -3.93 8.06
N VAL A 12 -3.86 -3.61 6.97
CA VAL A 12 -3.25 -2.91 5.82
C VAL A 12 -2.74 -1.53 6.23
N ARG A 13 -3.50 -0.78 7.03
CA ARG A 13 -3.07 0.53 7.54
C ARG A 13 -1.80 0.42 8.38
N ALA A 14 -1.73 -0.57 9.26
CA ALA A 14 -0.56 -0.83 10.10
C ALA A 14 0.68 -1.20 9.26
N ALA A 15 0.53 -2.07 8.26
CA ALA A 15 1.62 -2.47 7.38
C ALA A 15 2.17 -1.29 6.56
N ARG A 16 1.28 -0.45 6.01
CA ARG A 16 1.69 0.80 5.32
C ARG A 16 2.47 1.74 6.24
N ALA A 17 2.02 1.91 7.48
CA ALA A 17 2.73 2.72 8.47
C ALA A 17 4.12 2.15 8.82
N ALA A 18 4.26 0.82 8.87
CA ALA A 18 5.54 0.16 9.09
C ALA A 18 6.51 0.39 7.92
N VAL A 19 6.04 0.29 6.67
CA VAL A 19 6.84 0.61 5.47
C VAL A 19 7.35 2.05 5.52
N ALA A 20 6.45 3.01 5.78
CA ALA A 20 6.81 4.41 5.87
C ALA A 20 7.84 4.68 6.98
N THR A 21 7.69 4.01 8.13
CA THR A 21 8.61 4.13 9.26
C THR A 21 9.98 3.57 8.90
N ALA A 22 10.05 2.35 8.38
CA ALA A 22 11.30 1.70 8.00
C ALA A 22 12.06 2.48 6.92
N ALA A 23 11.34 3.01 5.92
CA ALA A 23 11.91 3.89 4.91
C ALA A 23 12.46 5.20 5.51
N SER A 24 11.79 5.78 6.50
CA SER A 24 12.20 7.05 7.12
C SER A 24 13.50 6.95 7.94
N VAL A 25 13.84 5.76 8.42
CA VAL A 25 15.04 5.51 9.23
C VAL A 25 16.15 4.76 8.46
N ASP A 26 15.97 4.58 7.15
CA ASP A 26 16.91 3.88 6.25
C ASP A 26 17.28 2.46 6.72
N ASP A 27 16.31 1.76 7.34
CA ASP A 27 16.48 0.37 7.76
C ASP A 27 16.05 -0.57 6.62
N ALA A 28 17.01 -0.96 5.79
CA ALA A 28 16.77 -1.80 4.62
C ALA A 28 16.17 -3.18 4.96
N TYR A 29 16.53 -3.76 6.11
CA TYR A 29 15.99 -5.05 6.53
C TYR A 29 14.54 -4.88 7.00
N ALA A 30 14.28 -3.90 7.87
CA ALA A 30 12.92 -3.62 8.32
C ALA A 30 12.01 -3.21 7.17
N LEU A 31 12.55 -2.50 6.16
CA LEU A 31 11.80 -2.12 4.97
C LEU A 31 11.37 -3.36 4.18
N ALA A 32 12.29 -4.29 3.92
CA ALA A 32 11.97 -5.52 3.21
C ALA A 32 10.91 -6.37 3.94
N VAL A 33 11.02 -6.49 5.27
CA VAL A 33 10.03 -7.19 6.09
C VAL A 33 8.67 -6.49 6.05
N ALA A 34 8.64 -5.16 6.19
CA ALA A 34 7.40 -4.40 6.17
C ALA A 34 6.69 -4.45 4.81
N GLN A 35 7.46 -4.51 3.71
CA GLN A 35 6.93 -4.66 2.35
C GLN A 35 6.28 -6.03 2.15
N ASP A 36 6.92 -7.12 2.59
CA ASP A 36 6.35 -8.48 2.51
C ASP A 36 5.04 -8.58 3.32
N GLU A 37 5.01 -8.00 4.52
CA GLU A 37 3.79 -7.95 5.35
C GLU A 37 2.67 -7.10 4.73
N LEU A 38 3.02 -6.02 4.03
CA LEU A 38 2.05 -5.21 3.29
C LEU A 38 1.45 -6.00 2.12
N ASP A 39 2.30 -6.67 1.34
CA ASP A 39 1.88 -7.51 0.23
C ASP A 39 0.95 -8.64 0.71
N ASP A 40 1.28 -9.27 1.84
CA ASP A 40 0.44 -10.29 2.45
C ASP A 40 -0.89 -9.76 2.96
N ALA A 41 -0.91 -8.59 3.59
CA ALA A 41 -2.15 -7.96 4.04
C ALA A 41 -3.07 -7.59 2.86
N LEU A 42 -2.50 -7.06 1.77
CA LEU A 42 -3.22 -6.73 0.54
C LEU A 42 -3.74 -8.00 -0.16
N ARG A 43 -2.92 -9.04 -0.24
CA ARG A 43 -3.31 -10.35 -0.78
C ARG A 43 -4.47 -10.96 -0.01
N ILE A 44 -4.44 -10.91 1.32
CA ILE A 44 -5.56 -11.36 2.16
C ILE A 44 -6.82 -10.54 1.87
N ALA A 45 -6.72 -9.20 1.86
CA ALA A 45 -7.85 -8.32 1.60
C ALA A 45 -8.49 -8.60 0.23
N HIS A 46 -7.67 -8.76 -0.81
CA HIS A 46 -8.13 -9.12 -2.15
C HIS A 46 -8.85 -10.48 -2.18
N ASN A 47 -8.26 -11.51 -1.58
CA ASN A 47 -8.80 -12.88 -1.62
C ASN A 47 -10.18 -13.03 -0.96
N ILE A 48 -10.54 -12.12 -0.07
CA ILE A 48 -11.83 -12.10 0.65
C ILE A 48 -12.73 -10.94 0.20
N GLY A 49 -12.36 -10.21 -0.85
CA GLY A 49 -13.17 -9.15 -1.45
C GLY A 49 -13.31 -7.88 -0.60
N ILE A 50 -12.32 -7.57 0.23
CA ILE A 50 -12.28 -6.34 1.03
C ILE A 50 -11.43 -5.30 0.30
N ASP A 51 -12.04 -4.14 0.03
CA ASP A 51 -11.30 -2.94 -0.37
C ASP A 51 -10.51 -2.37 0.83
N PRO A 52 -9.16 -2.34 0.76
CA PRO A 52 -8.32 -1.75 1.79
C PRO A 52 -8.30 -0.21 1.77
N GLY A 53 -8.87 0.41 0.74
CA GLY A 53 -8.83 1.85 0.51
C GLY A 53 -7.54 2.31 -0.19
N PRO A 54 -7.50 3.60 -0.58
CA PRO A 54 -6.43 4.15 -1.42
C PRO A 54 -5.08 4.03 -0.73
N ASP A 55 -4.05 3.69 -1.50
CA ASP A 55 -2.67 3.77 -1.06
C ASP A 55 -2.23 5.26 -1.02
N PRO A 56 -1.85 5.80 0.14
CA PRO A 56 -1.43 7.20 0.27
C PRO A 56 -0.16 7.54 -0.53
N ASP A 57 0.59 6.54 -1.00
CA ASP A 57 1.79 6.71 -1.81
C ASP A 57 1.53 6.49 -3.32
N ALA A 58 0.48 5.75 -3.71
CA ALA A 58 0.14 5.52 -5.12
C ALA A 58 -0.24 6.81 -5.87
N ASP A 59 -0.83 7.77 -5.17
CA ASP A 59 -1.22 9.07 -5.74
C ASP A 59 0.00 9.99 -5.99
N ARG A 60 1.12 9.76 -5.30
CA ARG A 60 2.39 10.49 -5.51
C ARG A 60 3.17 10.01 -6.74
N GLY A 61 2.91 8.79 -7.23
CA GLY A 61 3.57 8.20 -8.40
C GLY A 61 2.85 8.45 -9.74
N SER A 62 1.59 8.88 -9.70
CA SER A 62 0.78 9.13 -10.90
C SER A 62 0.86 10.60 -11.33
N GLY A 63 2.04 11.05 -11.76
CA GLY A 63 2.13 12.28 -12.57
C GLY A 63 1.39 12.08 -13.91
N PRO A 64 0.83 13.12 -14.54
CA PRO A 64 0.16 12.98 -15.84
C PRO A 64 1.21 12.58 -16.88
N GLY A 65 1.28 11.28 -17.17
CA GLY A 65 2.10 10.71 -18.23
C GLY A 65 1.61 11.20 -19.58
N SER A 66 2.22 12.29 -20.05
CA SER A 66 2.40 12.71 -21.44
C SER A 66 1.60 11.92 -22.49
N GLN A 67 0.41 12.42 -22.84
CA GLN A 67 -0.17 12.15 -24.15
C GLN A 67 0.62 12.95 -25.20
N SER A 68 1.77 12.42 -25.61
CA SER A 68 2.47 12.88 -26.82
C SER A 68 1.82 12.22 -28.03
N GLY A 69 0.65 12.73 -28.44
CA GLY A 69 0.13 12.51 -29.79
C GLY A 69 0.81 13.50 -30.74
N ALA A 70 1.68 13.00 -31.61
CA ALA A 70 2.34 13.80 -32.64
C ALA A 70 1.34 14.35 -33.68
N PRO A 71 1.57 15.55 -34.25
CA PRO A 71 0.79 16.03 -35.38
C PRO A 71 1.26 15.36 -36.70
N ALA A 72 0.30 15.07 -37.57
CA ALA A 72 0.53 14.83 -39.00
C ALA A 72 -0.05 16.01 -39.80
#